data_AF-A0A7K2DJR9-F1
#
_entry.id   AF-A0A7K2DJR9-F1
#
_cell.length_a   1.000
_cell.length_b   1.000
_cell.length_c   1.000
_cell.angle_alpha   90.00
_cell.angle_beta   90.00
_cell.angle_gamma   90.00
#
_symmetry.space_group_name_H-M   'P 1'
#
loop_
_entity.id
_entity.type
_entity.pdbx_description
1 polymer ?
#
loop_
_entity_poly.entity_id
_entity_poly.type
_entity_poly.pdbx_seq_one_letter_code
_entity_poly.pdbx_strand_id
1 'polypeptide(L)'
;PWHQDHPYYNLDRPFVTIWVTLDDVTADAALRVVEGSHATGITYAPIEFSSSIDTIGGDSELEPVPDVDADPERFPVTTWDLQAGDAVAIDSRMLHSTGIREVADRPFRRLSTRYAHPDTRYLDLGEQAAVFWKMLPHGLSTGDLVAGEVFPLIKP
;
A
#
# COMPACT_ATOMS: atom_id res chain seq x y z
N PRO A 1 -0.14 2.53 -10.61
CA PRO A 1 0.51 1.25 -10.99
C PRO A 1 0.15 0.17 -9.97
N TRP A 2 0.29 -1.11 -10.33
CA TRP A 2 0.19 -2.22 -9.39
C TRP A 2 1.35 -2.20 -8.41
N HIS A 3 1.08 -2.39 -7.12
CA HIS A 3 2.09 -2.43 -6.06
C HIS A 3 1.52 -3.08 -4.79
N GLN A 4 2.40 -3.35 -3.82
CA GLN A 4 2.06 -3.64 -2.44
C GLN A 4 2.48 -2.45 -1.57
N ASP A 5 1.76 -2.16 -0.50
CA ASP A 5 2.15 -1.11 0.45
C ASP A 5 3.31 -1.57 1.35
N HIS A 6 3.38 -2.86 1.68
CA HIS A 6 4.32 -3.43 2.65
C HIS A 6 5.81 -3.09 2.41
N PRO A 7 6.38 -3.23 1.20
CA PRO A 7 7.80 -2.97 0.92
C PRO A 7 8.15 -1.48 0.86
N TYR A 8 7.25 -0.58 1.27
CA TYR A 8 7.53 0.84 1.46
C TYR A 8 7.76 1.18 2.94
N TYR A 9 7.67 0.21 3.85
CA TYR A 9 7.74 0.48 5.29
C TYR A 9 8.68 -0.52 5.99
N ASN A 10 9.57 0.03 6.81
CA ASN A 10 10.52 -0.71 7.65
C ASN A 10 9.82 -1.32 8.88
N LEU A 11 8.87 -2.23 8.66
CA LEU A 11 8.05 -2.85 9.69
C LEU A 11 8.21 -4.37 9.68
N ASP A 12 8.26 -4.97 10.86
CA ASP A 12 8.42 -6.43 11.04
C ASP A 12 7.17 -7.26 10.69
N ARG A 13 6.05 -6.60 10.39
CA ARG A 13 4.77 -7.27 10.17
C ARG A 13 3.82 -6.46 9.27
N PRO A 14 2.80 -7.13 8.70
CA PRO A 14 1.78 -6.46 7.91
C PRO A 14 0.99 -5.43 8.71
N PHE A 15 0.43 -4.46 8.00
CA PHE A 15 -0.49 -3.45 8.52
C PHE A 15 -1.71 -3.36 7.60
N VAL A 16 -2.74 -2.64 8.04
CA VAL A 16 -3.95 -2.41 7.24
C VAL A 16 -3.90 -1.01 6.65
N THR A 17 -4.09 -0.91 5.34
CA THR A 17 -4.40 0.36 4.67
C THR A 17 -5.92 0.50 4.57
N ILE A 18 -6.46 1.60 5.09
CA ILE A 18 -7.87 1.98 4.89
C ILE A 18 -7.90 3.12 3.88
N TRP A 19 -8.53 2.84 2.75
CA TRP A 19 -8.73 3.75 1.64
C TRP A 19 -10.17 4.25 1.65
N VAL A 20 -10.39 5.53 1.88
CA VAL A 20 -11.71 6.17 1.97
C VAL A 20 -11.89 7.08 0.77
N THR A 21 -12.98 6.92 0.02
CA THR A 21 -13.33 7.87 -1.03
C THR A 21 -14.09 9.07 -0.43
N LEU A 22 -13.78 10.28 -0.89
CA LEU A 22 -14.44 11.52 -0.45
C LEU A 22 -15.41 12.08 -1.49
N ASP A 23 -15.54 11.39 -2.62
CA ASP A 23 -16.47 11.64 -3.71
C ASP A 23 -17.03 10.29 -4.19
N ASP A 24 -18.20 10.29 -4.82
CA ASP A 24 -18.68 9.11 -5.53
C ASP A 24 -17.71 8.75 -6.66
N VAL A 25 -17.33 7.48 -6.75
CA VAL A 25 -16.36 6.96 -7.72
C VAL A 25 -16.84 5.63 -8.28
N THR A 26 -16.74 5.48 -9.59
CA THR A 26 -17.09 4.27 -10.32
C THR A 26 -15.97 3.24 -10.23
N ALA A 27 -16.32 1.97 -10.37
CA ALA A 27 -15.40 0.83 -10.23
C ALA A 27 -14.18 0.88 -11.18
N ASP A 28 -14.32 1.53 -12.33
CA ASP A 28 -13.27 1.75 -13.32
C ASP A 28 -12.18 2.74 -12.88
N ALA A 29 -12.48 3.64 -11.93
CA ALA A 29 -11.59 4.64 -11.37
C ALA A 29 -11.20 4.36 -9.90
N ALA A 30 -11.97 3.51 -9.21
CA ALA A 30 -11.77 3.15 -7.81
C ALA A 30 -10.52 2.29 -7.56
N LEU A 31 -10.33 1.89 -6.30
CA LEU A 31 -9.27 0.98 -5.89
C LEU A 31 -9.52 -0.42 -6.46
N ARG A 32 -8.50 -0.98 -7.11
CA ARG A 32 -8.49 -2.34 -7.68
C ARG A 32 -7.56 -3.21 -6.86
N VAL A 33 -8.00 -4.41 -6.49
CA VAL A 33 -7.26 -5.29 -5.57
C VAL A 33 -7.22 -6.71 -6.13
N VAL A 34 -6.04 -7.35 -6.12
CA VAL A 34 -5.91 -8.76 -6.47
C VAL A 34 -6.31 -9.63 -5.28
N GLU A 35 -7.36 -10.43 -5.44
CA GLU A 35 -7.90 -11.30 -4.40
C GLU A 35 -6.84 -12.29 -3.90
N GLY A 36 -6.74 -12.47 -2.57
CA GLY A 36 -5.83 -13.45 -1.96
C GLY A 36 -4.33 -13.18 -2.12
N SER A 37 -3.90 -12.14 -2.83
CA SER A 37 -2.48 -11.88 -3.14
C SER A 37 -1.58 -11.77 -1.89
N HIS A 38 -2.10 -11.28 -0.76
CA HIS A 38 -1.41 -11.20 0.53
C HIS A 38 -1.04 -12.55 1.15
N ALA A 39 -1.71 -13.64 0.75
CA ALA A 39 -1.52 -14.98 1.31
C ALA A 39 -0.46 -15.81 0.55
N THR A 40 0.07 -15.29 -0.56
CA THR A 40 1.06 -15.99 -1.40
C THR A 40 2.45 -16.09 -0.75
N GLY A 41 2.75 -15.21 0.20
CA GLY A 41 4.09 -15.06 0.80
C GLY A 41 5.07 -14.25 -0.05
N ILE A 42 4.66 -13.79 -1.23
CA ILE A 42 5.50 -13.01 -2.14
C ILE A 42 5.44 -11.54 -1.75
N THR A 43 6.62 -10.93 -1.59
CA THR A 43 6.78 -9.48 -1.47
C THR A 43 7.47 -8.98 -2.73
N TYR A 44 6.79 -8.14 -3.50
CA TYR A 44 7.33 -7.55 -4.71
C TYR A 44 8.14 -6.30 -4.39
N ALA A 45 9.06 -5.97 -5.28
CA ALA A 45 9.90 -4.79 -5.14
C ALA A 45 9.06 -3.50 -5.21
N PRO A 46 9.36 -2.49 -4.37
CA PRO A 46 8.65 -1.22 -4.39
C PRO A 46 8.95 -0.47 -5.69
N ILE A 47 7.94 0.17 -6.27
CA ILE A 47 8.06 0.94 -7.52
C ILE A 47 8.02 2.45 -7.27
N GLU A 48 8.76 3.23 -8.07
CA GLU A 48 8.74 4.69 -7.96
C GLU A 48 7.48 5.25 -8.61
N PHE A 49 6.73 6.11 -7.91
CA PHE A 49 5.50 6.70 -8.44
C PHE A 49 5.73 7.97 -9.29
N SER A 50 6.93 8.57 -9.23
CA SER A 50 7.30 9.85 -9.86
C SER A 50 7.96 9.71 -11.23
N SER A 51 8.49 8.54 -11.58
CA SER A 51 9.22 8.33 -12.82
C SER A 51 8.72 7.06 -13.50
N SER A 52 8.67 7.06 -14.82
CA SER A 52 8.37 5.89 -15.64
C SER A 52 9.56 4.92 -15.71
N ILE A 53 10.25 4.70 -14.59
CA ILE A 53 11.44 3.84 -14.45
C ILE A 53 11.23 2.82 -13.32
N ASP A 54 11.83 1.64 -13.54
CA ASP A 54 11.87 0.46 -12.70
C ASP A 54 12.27 0.74 -11.25
N THR A 55 11.55 0.09 -10.34
CA THR A 55 11.94 -0.29 -8.98
C THR A 55 12.79 0.69 -8.17
N ILE A 56 12.28 1.14 -7.03
CA ILE A 56 13.02 1.97 -6.09
C ILE A 56 14.28 1.22 -5.65
N GLY A 57 15.44 1.82 -5.92
CA GLY A 57 16.74 1.31 -5.48
C GLY A 57 17.53 0.48 -6.50
N GLY A 58 17.02 0.24 -7.72
CA GLY A 58 17.77 -0.35 -8.84
C GLY A 58 18.18 -1.83 -8.72
N ASP A 59 18.59 -2.28 -7.53
CA ASP A 59 19.04 -3.64 -7.20
C ASP A 59 18.25 -4.21 -6.00
N SER A 60 16.93 -4.31 -6.13
CA SER A 60 16.11 -5.02 -5.16
C SER A 60 16.25 -6.54 -5.36
N GLU A 61 16.54 -7.30 -4.29
CA GLU A 61 16.47 -8.77 -4.32
C GLU A 61 15.03 -9.29 -4.46
N LEU A 62 14.03 -8.43 -4.22
CA LEU A 62 12.62 -8.77 -4.39
C LEU A 62 12.24 -8.86 -5.87
N GLU A 63 11.27 -9.73 -6.16
CA GLU A 63 10.73 -9.89 -7.50
C GLU A 63 10.04 -8.61 -7.99
N PRO A 64 10.15 -8.25 -9.29
CA PRO A 64 9.40 -7.12 -9.83
C PRO A 64 7.90 -7.41 -9.80
N VAL A 65 7.09 -6.35 -9.70
CA VAL A 65 5.63 -6.47 -9.79
C VAL A 65 5.25 -7.02 -11.18
N PRO A 66 4.46 -8.11 -11.27
CA PRO A 66 4.03 -8.66 -12.54
C PRO A 66 3.06 -7.72 -13.27
N ASP A 67 2.93 -7.90 -14.59
CA ASP A 67 1.83 -7.31 -15.35
C ASP A 67 0.51 -8.02 -14.98
N VAL A 68 -0.15 -7.50 -13.95
CA VAL A 68 -1.41 -8.04 -13.43
C VAL A 68 -2.53 -7.98 -14.47
N ASP A 69 -2.55 -6.93 -15.30
CA ASP A 69 -3.62 -6.71 -16.28
C ASP A 69 -3.50 -7.65 -17.49
N ALA A 70 -2.30 -8.16 -17.78
CA ALA A 70 -2.05 -9.13 -18.85
C ALA A 70 -2.44 -10.58 -18.51
N ASP A 71 -2.69 -10.92 -17.24
CA ASP A 71 -2.99 -12.28 -16.79
C ASP A 71 -4.13 -12.34 -15.75
N PRO A 72 -5.38 -12.07 -16.17
CA PRO A 72 -6.54 -12.01 -15.26
C PRO A 72 -6.95 -13.36 -14.65
N GLU A 73 -6.54 -14.49 -15.26
CA GLU A 73 -6.77 -15.82 -14.68
C GLU A 73 -5.88 -16.06 -13.46
N ARG A 74 -4.62 -15.64 -13.55
CA ARG A 74 -3.67 -15.72 -12.43
C ARG A 74 -3.94 -14.66 -11.36
N PHE A 75 -4.42 -13.49 -11.77
CA PHE A 75 -4.65 -12.36 -10.88
C PHE A 75 -6.12 -11.92 -10.93
N PRO A 76 -7.03 -12.60 -10.20
CA PRO A 76 -8.41 -12.15 -10.09
C PRO A 76 -8.48 -10.79 -9.40
N VAL A 77 -8.98 -9.77 -10.10
CA VAL A 77 -9.07 -8.39 -9.62
C VAL A 77 -10.51 -8.05 -9.22
N THR A 78 -10.70 -7.56 -7.99
CA THR A 78 -11.95 -6.94 -7.53
C THR A 78 -11.85 -5.42 -7.53
N THR A 79 -12.96 -4.77 -7.82
CA THR A 79 -13.18 -3.32 -7.67
C THR A 79 -14.68 -3.05 -7.48
N TRP A 80 -15.05 -1.88 -6.99
CA TRP A 80 -16.43 -1.54 -6.60
C TRP A 80 -16.77 -0.11 -6.99
N ASP A 81 -18.05 0.13 -7.29
CA ASP A 81 -18.62 1.48 -7.21
C ASP A 81 -18.70 1.87 -5.74
N LEU A 82 -18.19 3.06 -5.40
CA LEU A 82 -18.10 3.54 -4.03
C LEU A 82 -18.74 4.92 -3.93
N GLN A 83 -19.56 5.12 -2.90
CA GLN A 83 -20.12 6.43 -2.56
C GLN A 83 -19.17 7.19 -1.64
N ALA A 84 -19.28 8.52 -1.63
CA ALA A 84 -18.53 9.36 -0.70
C ALA A 84 -18.71 8.87 0.77
N GLY A 85 -17.61 8.51 1.41
CA GLY A 85 -17.58 7.94 2.77
C GLY A 85 -17.38 6.43 2.83
N ASP A 86 -17.56 5.71 1.72
CA ASP A 86 -17.22 4.29 1.65
C ASP A 86 -15.71 4.07 1.79
N ALA A 87 -15.35 2.93 2.38
CA ALA A 87 -13.98 2.57 2.68
C ALA A 87 -13.66 1.14 2.25
N VAL A 88 -12.46 0.94 1.71
CA VAL A 88 -11.87 -0.36 1.43
C VAL A 88 -10.66 -0.55 2.33
N ALA A 89 -10.66 -1.60 3.14
CA ALA A 89 -9.54 -1.98 3.99
C ALA A 89 -8.78 -3.14 3.36
N ILE A 90 -7.47 -2.99 3.18
CA ILE A 90 -6.60 -4.01 2.57
C ILE A 90 -5.40 -4.31 3.47
N ASP A 91 -4.95 -5.57 3.46
CA ASP A 91 -3.65 -5.95 4.04
C ASP A 91 -2.53 -5.33 3.19
N SER A 92 -1.48 -4.82 3.84
CA SER A 92 -0.37 -4.12 3.17
C SER A 92 0.34 -4.96 2.09
N ARG A 93 0.20 -6.29 2.13
CA ARG A 93 0.77 -7.23 1.16
C ARG A 93 -0.17 -7.51 -0.02
N MET A 94 -1.38 -6.97 -0.04
CA MET A 94 -2.26 -7.13 -1.20
C MET A 94 -1.74 -6.31 -2.38
N LEU A 95 -1.62 -6.96 -3.54
CA LEU A 95 -1.39 -6.27 -4.80
C LEU A 95 -2.62 -5.41 -5.10
N HIS A 96 -2.39 -4.11 -5.29
CA HIS A 96 -3.45 -3.17 -5.60
C HIS A 96 -2.97 -2.07 -6.55
N SER A 97 -3.92 -1.47 -7.24
CA SER A 97 -3.74 -0.29 -8.07
C SER A 97 -4.97 0.60 -7.96
N THR A 98 -4.91 1.80 -8.52
CA THR A 98 -6.11 2.59 -8.79
C THR A 98 -6.46 2.45 -10.26
N GLY A 99 -7.75 2.53 -10.57
CA GLY A 99 -8.25 2.59 -11.93
C GLY A 99 -7.69 3.74 -12.78
N ILE A 100 -8.06 3.75 -14.05
CA ILE A 100 -7.50 4.68 -15.05
C ILE A 100 -8.11 6.06 -14.83
N ARG A 101 -7.27 7.03 -14.46
CA ARG A 101 -7.68 8.42 -14.17
C ARG A 101 -8.41 9.10 -15.35
N GLU A 102 -8.10 8.70 -16.58
CA GLU A 102 -8.70 9.25 -17.80
C GLU A 102 -10.17 8.85 -18.00
N VAL A 103 -10.64 7.83 -17.26
CA VAL A 103 -12.04 7.37 -17.28
C VAL A 103 -12.90 8.18 -16.31
N ALA A 104 -12.29 8.86 -15.33
CA ALA A 104 -13.02 9.72 -14.42
C ALA A 104 -13.32 11.07 -15.09
N ASP A 105 -14.61 11.37 -15.32
CA ASP A 105 -15.10 12.65 -15.86
C ASP A 105 -14.61 13.87 -15.06
N ARG A 106 -14.26 13.67 -13.79
CA ARG A 106 -13.72 14.68 -12.88
C ARG A 106 -12.68 14.08 -11.93
N PRO A 107 -11.74 14.90 -11.41
CA PRO A 107 -10.92 14.48 -10.27
C PRO A 107 -11.79 14.06 -9.09
N PHE A 108 -11.40 12.98 -8.42
CA PHE A 108 -12.00 12.54 -7.16
C PHE A 108 -10.96 12.58 -6.04
N ARG A 109 -11.43 12.82 -4.82
CA ARG A 109 -10.59 12.95 -3.64
C ARG A 109 -10.67 11.66 -2.82
N ARG A 110 -9.59 11.35 -2.14
CA ARG A 110 -9.46 10.16 -1.30
C ARG A 110 -8.55 10.42 -0.11
N LEU A 111 -8.78 9.69 0.96
CA LEU A 111 -7.92 9.63 2.13
C LEU A 111 -7.39 8.21 2.28
N SER A 112 -6.09 8.05 2.45
CA SER A 112 -5.47 6.77 2.79
C SER A 112 -4.83 6.88 4.17
N THR A 113 -5.20 5.96 5.05
CA THR A 113 -4.69 5.84 6.41
C THR A 113 -4.13 4.44 6.62
N ARG A 114 -3.17 4.29 7.53
CA ARG A 114 -2.48 3.03 7.78
C ARG A 114 -2.50 2.72 9.27
N TYR A 115 -2.81 1.48 9.61
CA TYR A 115 -2.97 0.99 10.97
C TYR A 115 -2.11 -0.25 11.18
N ALA A 116 -1.12 -0.12 12.03
CA ALA A 116 -0.23 -1.21 12.41
C ALA A 116 -0.71 -1.86 13.72
N HIS A 117 -0.30 -3.11 13.94
CA HIS A 117 -0.51 -3.78 15.22
C HIS A 117 0.25 -3.02 16.33
N PRO A 118 -0.27 -2.92 17.57
CA PRO A 118 0.39 -2.17 18.65
C PRO A 118 1.81 -2.67 18.98
N ASP A 119 2.08 -3.96 18.75
CA ASP A 119 3.41 -4.54 18.96
C ASP A 119 4.33 -4.47 17.72
N THR A 120 3.94 -3.76 16.66
CA THR A 120 4.77 -3.61 15.45
C THR A 120 6.14 -3.01 15.78
N ARG A 121 7.19 -3.60 15.23
CA ARG A 121 8.57 -3.18 15.44
C ARG A 121 9.20 -2.65 14.16
N TYR A 122 10.13 -1.73 14.32
CA TYR A 122 11.00 -1.28 13.25
C TYR A 122 11.89 -2.43 12.81
N LEU A 123 12.00 -2.64 11.51
CA LEU A 123 12.89 -3.60 10.88
C LEU A 123 13.67 -2.89 9.78
N ASP A 124 14.97 -2.73 9.96
CA ASP A 124 15.82 -2.13 8.93
C ASP A 124 15.99 -3.07 7.73
N LEU A 125 15.26 -2.79 6.66
CA LEU A 125 15.34 -3.50 5.38
C LEU A 125 16.35 -2.85 4.43
N GLY A 126 17.12 -1.86 4.89
CA GLY A 126 18.06 -1.10 4.06
C GLY A 126 17.41 0.10 3.35
N GLU A 127 17.67 0.24 2.06
CA GLU A 127 17.09 1.30 1.23
C GLU A 127 15.69 0.93 0.76
N GLN A 128 14.67 1.60 1.30
CA GLN A 128 13.31 1.58 0.79
C GLN A 128 12.66 2.97 0.88
N ALA A 129 11.63 3.15 0.07
CA ALA A 129 10.85 4.37 -0.04
C ALA A 129 10.08 4.73 1.24
N ALA A 130 9.52 5.94 1.27
CA ALA A 130 9.00 6.62 2.46
C ALA A 130 10.08 7.11 3.45
N VAL A 131 11.19 7.68 2.93
CA VAL A 131 12.26 8.32 3.73
C VAL A 131 11.73 9.33 4.77
N PHE A 132 10.61 9.99 4.49
CA PHE A 132 9.98 10.92 5.43
C PHE A 132 9.61 10.27 6.77
N TRP A 133 9.33 8.96 6.80
CA TRP A 133 9.01 8.23 8.03
C TRP A 133 10.21 8.16 8.97
N LYS A 134 11.43 8.06 8.43
CA LYS A 134 12.68 8.09 9.22
C LYS A 134 12.90 9.43 9.94
N MET A 135 12.14 10.46 9.57
CA MET A 135 12.18 11.79 10.22
C MET A 135 11.20 11.92 11.40
N LEU A 136 10.30 10.95 11.60
CA LEU A 136 9.34 10.97 12.69
C LEU A 136 9.97 10.47 14.00
N PRO A 137 9.66 11.06 15.16
CA PRO A 137 10.23 10.66 16.45
C PRO A 137 9.66 9.31 16.91
N HIS A 138 10.36 8.22 16.56
CA HIS A 138 10.12 6.85 17.04
C HIS A 138 11.43 6.07 17.09
N GLY A 139 11.40 4.84 17.57
CA GLY A 139 12.57 3.97 17.52
C GLY A 139 12.91 3.57 16.09
N LEU A 140 14.16 3.79 15.70
CA LEU A 140 14.70 3.62 14.34
C LEU A 140 15.76 2.51 14.27
N SER A 141 15.93 1.74 15.34
CA SER A 141 16.79 0.56 15.37
C SER A 141 15.94 -0.69 15.17
N THR A 142 16.47 -1.68 14.46
CA THR A 142 15.78 -2.97 14.31
C THR A 142 15.39 -3.55 15.68
N GLY A 143 14.11 -3.87 15.83
CA GLY A 143 13.53 -4.38 17.07
C GLY A 143 12.90 -3.30 17.95
N ASP A 144 13.11 -2.01 17.69
CA ASP A 144 12.43 -0.94 18.40
C ASP A 144 10.93 -0.98 18.16
N LEU A 145 10.15 -0.58 19.17
CA LEU A 145 8.70 -0.48 19.02
C LEU A 145 8.33 0.78 18.21
N VAL A 146 7.43 0.62 17.23
CA VAL A 146 6.82 1.75 16.52
C VAL A 146 5.68 2.29 17.39
N ALA A 147 6.01 3.26 18.25
CA ALA A 147 5.09 3.84 19.21
C ALA A 147 5.45 5.31 19.50
N GLY A 148 4.59 6.00 20.25
CA GLY A 148 4.80 7.38 20.70
C GLY A 148 3.68 8.31 20.27
N GLU A 149 3.85 9.62 20.47
CA GLU A 149 2.82 10.61 20.14
C GLU A 149 2.49 10.65 18.63
N VAL A 150 3.48 10.36 17.78
CA VAL A 150 3.31 10.28 16.33
C VAL A 150 2.72 8.95 15.85
N PHE A 151 2.70 7.94 16.73
CA PHE A 151 2.10 6.62 16.50
C PHE A 151 1.11 6.28 17.62
N PRO A 152 0.00 7.04 17.73
CA PRO A 152 -0.94 6.89 18.83
C PRO A 152 -1.68 5.54 18.75
N LEU A 153 -1.93 4.95 19.91
CA LEU A 153 -2.80 3.78 20.02
C LEU A 153 -4.25 4.17 19.75
N ILE A 154 -4.89 3.45 18.83
CA ILE A 154 -6.34 3.50 18.64
C ILE A 154 -6.98 2.64 19.72
N LYS A 155 -7.84 3.25 20.53
CA LYS A 155 -8.58 2.59 21.62
C LYS A 155 -10.04 2.40 21.22
N PRO A 156 -10.71 1.36 21.74
CA PRO A 156 -12.16 1.20 21.62
C PRO A 156 -12.95 2.38 22.21
#